data_AF-A0A955E5F9-F1
#
_entry.id   AF-A0A955E5F9-F1
#
_cell.length_a   1.000
_cell.length_b   1.000
_cell.length_c   1.000
_cell.angle_alpha   90.00
_cell.angle_beta   90.00
_cell.angle_gamma   90.00
#
_symmetry.space_group_name_H-M   'P 1'
#
loop_
_entity.id
_entity.type
_entity.pdbx_description
1 polymer ?
#
loop_
_entity_poly.entity_id
_entity_poly.type
_entity_poly.pdbx_seq_one_letter_code
_entity_poly.pdbx_strand_id
1 'polypeptide(L)'
;DRKVKFETYCAPRIRGAILDELRSMDWVPRLVRHRTSKVEGARQKIEMEIGRKATDEEIAEKLEVDKEEFIKYKRDSSAVSVTSITRKCYQSDGSRELREIDVIRDENQTSPVKIIQRSDLKDLMTKG
;
A
#
# COMPACT_ATOMS: atom_id res chain seq x y z
N ASP A 1 47.94 -3.82 9.73
CA ASP A 1 46.82 -4.49 9.04
C ASP A 1 45.74 -4.95 10.00
N ARG A 2 44.47 -4.70 9.67
CA ARG A 2 43.34 -5.22 10.46
C ARG A 2 43.31 -6.75 10.28
N LYS A 3 43.53 -7.52 11.35
CA LYS A 3 43.55 -9.01 11.41
C LYS A 3 42.18 -9.67 11.15
N VAL A 4 41.44 -9.21 10.15
CA VAL A 4 40.12 -9.76 9.78
C VAL A 4 40.24 -10.30 8.36
N LYS A 5 39.83 -11.56 8.16
CA LYS A 5 39.83 -12.17 6.82
C LYS A 5 38.97 -11.32 5.88
N PHE A 6 39.47 -11.07 4.68
CA PHE A 6 38.78 -10.27 3.65
C PHE A 6 37.35 -10.75 3.42
N GLU A 7 37.14 -12.07 3.38
CA GLU A 7 35.81 -12.69 3.24
C GLU A 7 34.83 -12.25 4.33
N THR A 8 35.28 -12.21 5.59
CA THR A 8 34.46 -11.78 6.74
C THR A 8 34.06 -10.30 6.64
N TYR A 9 34.87 -9.48 5.97
CA TYR A 9 34.59 -8.07 5.73
C TYR A 9 33.65 -7.84 4.53
N CYS A 10 33.86 -8.58 3.44
CA CYS A 10 33.14 -8.38 2.19
C CYS A 10 31.73 -8.97 2.20
N ALA A 11 31.52 -10.14 2.80
CA ALA A 11 30.22 -10.82 2.82
C ALA A 11 29.05 -9.96 3.34
N PRO A 12 29.12 -9.31 4.52
CA PRO A 12 28.03 -8.46 5.00
C PRO A 12 27.82 -7.21 4.14
N ARG A 13 28.87 -6.68 3.50
CA ARG A 13 28.77 -5.50 2.62
C ARG A 13 28.10 -5.79 1.29
N ILE A 14 28.44 -6.91 0.66
CA ILE A 14 27.79 -7.33 -0.59
C ILE A 14 26.32 -7.61 -0.32
N ARG A 15 25.99 -8.32 0.77
CA ARG A 15 24.60 -8.55 1.18
C ARG A 15 23.86 -7.25 1.45
N GLY A 16 24.50 -6.30 2.14
CA GLY A 16 23.94 -4.96 2.39
C GLY A 16 23.61 -4.22 1.11
N ALA A 17 24.57 -4.17 0.16
CA ALA A 17 24.39 -3.51 -1.13
C ALA A 17 23.24 -4.12 -1.96
N ILE A 18 23.11 -5.46 -1.99
CA ILE A 18 21.99 -6.13 -2.67
C ILE A 18 20.65 -5.76 -2.03
N LEU A 19 20.58 -5.78 -0.69
CA LEU A 19 19.35 -5.43 0.03
C LEU A 19 18.98 -3.95 -0.17
N ASP A 20 19.96 -3.06 -0.27
CA ASP A 20 19.72 -1.65 -0.51
C ASP A 20 19.22 -1.37 -1.93
N GLU A 21 19.70 -2.11 -2.93
CA GLU A 21 19.18 -2.03 -4.31
C GLU A 21 17.77 -2.64 -4.44
N LEU A 22 17.50 -3.77 -3.77
CA LEU A 22 16.13 -4.28 -3.68
C LEU A 22 15.18 -3.28 -3.03
N ARG A 23 15.66 -2.53 -2.01
CA ARG A 23 14.88 -1.47 -1.37
C ARG A 23 14.71 -0.22 -2.22
N SER A 24 15.65 0.09 -3.13
CA SER A 24 15.53 1.23 -4.04
C SER A 24 14.49 0.96 -5.13
N MET A 25 14.34 -0.31 -5.54
CA MET A 25 13.32 -0.74 -6.52
C MET A 25 11.90 -0.83 -5.93
N ASP A 26 11.77 -1.07 -4.62
CA ASP A 26 10.48 -1.10 -3.93
C ASP A 26 10.02 0.32 -3.53
N TRP A 27 8.92 0.78 -4.13
CA TRP A 27 8.28 2.08 -3.87
C TRP A 27 7.73 2.30 -2.44
N VAL A 28 7.85 1.33 -1.54
CA VAL A 28 7.38 1.44 -0.14
C VAL A 28 8.36 2.27 0.70
N PRO A 29 7.94 3.43 1.24
CA PRO A 29 8.82 4.29 2.02
C PRO A 29 9.41 3.60 3.27
N ARG A 30 10.64 3.98 3.65
CA ARG A 30 11.30 3.47 4.86
C ARG A 30 10.46 3.65 6.13
N LEU A 31 9.75 4.78 6.23
CA LEU A 31 8.88 5.08 7.36
C LEU A 31 7.72 4.09 7.48
N VAL A 32 7.10 3.74 6.34
CA VAL A 32 6.02 2.75 6.29
C VAL A 32 6.54 1.39 6.75
N ARG A 33 7.68 0.92 6.22
CA ARG A 33 8.30 -0.33 6.65
C ARG A 33 8.59 -0.37 8.14
N HIS A 34 9.16 0.71 8.70
CA HIS A 34 9.46 0.80 10.13
C HIS A 34 8.20 0.67 10.99
N ARG A 35 7.11 1.34 10.58
CA ARG A 35 5.80 1.23 11.25
C ARG A 35 5.24 -0.19 11.15
N THR A 36 5.28 -0.80 9.96
CA THR A 36 4.83 -2.19 9.75
C THR A 36 5.62 -3.18 10.62
N SER A 37 6.95 -3.07 10.66
CA SER A 37 7.79 -3.94 11.50
C SER A 37 7.52 -3.76 13.00
N LYS A 38 7.24 -2.54 13.46
CA LYS A 38 6.83 -2.28 14.85
C LYS A 38 5.50 -2.95 15.18
N VAL A 39 4.50 -2.78 14.32
CA VAL A 39 3.17 -3.40 14.49
C VAL A 39 3.28 -4.92 14.52
N GLU A 40 4.03 -5.50 13.59
CA GLU A 40 4.22 -6.95 13.53
C GLU A 40 4.98 -7.50 14.75
N GLY A 41 6.01 -6.78 15.21
CA GLY A 41 6.74 -7.14 16.42
C GLY A 41 5.89 -7.06 17.69
N ALA A 42 5.01 -6.06 17.81
CA ALA A 42 4.06 -5.96 18.92
C ALA A 42 3.03 -7.09 18.87
N ARG A 43 2.47 -7.37 17.69
CA ARG A 43 1.53 -8.47 17.44
C ARG A 43 2.13 -9.81 17.87
N GLN A 44 3.35 -10.11 17.41
CA GLN A 44 4.02 -11.38 17.72
C GLN A 44 4.29 -11.56 19.22
N LYS A 45 4.65 -10.48 19.94
CA LYS A 45 4.84 -10.53 21.40
C LYS A 45 3.53 -10.85 22.12
N ILE A 46 2.43 -10.20 21.75
CA ILE A 46 1.12 -10.42 22.38
C ILE A 46 0.62 -11.84 22.07
N GLU A 47 0.76 -12.31 20.83
CA GLU A 47 0.38 -13.67 20.44
C GLU A 47 1.19 -14.73 21.20
N MET A 48 2.48 -14.45 21.45
CA MET A 48 3.34 -15.32 22.26
C MET A 48 2.98 -15.29 23.76
N GLU A 49 2.55 -14.15 24.29
CA GLU A 49 2.16 -13.98 25.69
C GLU A 49 0.77 -14.61 25.99
N ILE A 50 -0.21 -14.41 25.11
CA ILE A 50 -1.63 -14.76 25.36
C ILE A 50 -2.04 -16.06 24.67
N GLY A 51 -1.29 -16.53 23.67
CA GLY A 51 -1.59 -17.77 22.94
C GLY A 51 -2.83 -17.67 22.02
N ARG A 52 -3.35 -16.45 21.79
CA ARG A 52 -4.41 -16.15 20.82
C ARG A 52 -4.00 -15.00 19.93
N LYS A 53 -4.73 -14.80 18.83
CA LYS A 53 -4.55 -13.65 17.94
C LYS A 53 -4.73 -12.34 18.72
N ALA A 54 -3.77 -11.43 18.58
CA ALA A 54 -3.82 -10.11 19.21
C ALA A 54 -4.94 -9.25 18.60
N THR A 55 -5.66 -8.51 19.43
CA THR A 55 -6.66 -7.53 18.95
C THR A 55 -5.99 -6.21 18.57
N ASP A 56 -6.68 -5.42 17.73
CA ASP A 56 -6.19 -4.12 17.31
C ASP A 56 -6.00 -3.17 18.51
N GLU A 57 -6.88 -3.25 19.52
CA GLU A 57 -6.73 -2.47 20.76
C GLU A 57 -5.49 -2.86 21.56
N GLU A 58 -5.22 -4.16 21.73
CA GLU A 58 -4.05 -4.67 22.46
C GLU A 58 -2.74 -4.24 21.79
N ILE A 59 -2.71 -4.25 20.45
CA ILE A 59 -1.55 -3.82 19.68
C ILE A 59 -1.35 -2.31 19.82
N ALA A 60 -2.42 -1.51 19.77
CA ALA A 60 -2.34 -0.06 19.95
C ALA A 60 -1.84 0.31 21.35
N GLU A 61 -2.34 -0.38 22.39
CA GLU A 61 -1.92 -0.20 23.77
C GLU A 61 -0.43 -0.57 23.96
N LYS A 62 0.02 -1.70 23.41
CA LYS A 62 1.43 -2.14 23.47
C LYS A 62 2.38 -1.20 22.73
N LEU A 63 1.89 -0.48 21.72
CA LEU A 63 2.65 0.48 20.92
C LEU A 63 2.56 1.92 21.46
N GLU A 64 1.75 2.17 22.50
CA GLU A 64 1.50 3.48 23.10
C GLU A 64 1.08 4.54 22.05
N VAL A 65 0.27 4.13 21.07
CA VAL A 65 -0.26 5.01 20.01
C VAL A 65 -1.76 5.17 20.13
N ASP A 66 -2.22 6.35 19.76
CA ASP A 66 -3.65 6.64 19.70
C ASP A 66 -4.36 5.81 18.62
N LYS A 67 -5.66 5.59 18.80
CA LYS A 67 -6.48 4.80 17.87
C LYS A 67 -6.45 5.35 16.44
N GLU A 68 -6.44 6.68 16.29
CA GLU A 68 -6.36 7.30 14.96
C GLU A 68 -5.01 7.06 14.28
N GLU A 69 -3.93 7.05 15.06
CA GLU A 69 -2.58 6.78 14.57
C GLU A 69 -2.40 5.31 14.21
N PHE A 70 -2.97 4.40 15.00
CA PHE A 70 -2.99 2.97 14.68
C PHE A 70 -3.75 2.68 13.37
N ILE A 71 -4.87 3.35 13.12
CA ILE A 71 -5.60 3.25 11.84
C ILE A 71 -4.72 3.70 10.67
N LYS A 72 -3.92 4.76 10.84
CA LYS A 72 -2.95 5.18 9.82
C LYS A 72 -1.89 4.11 9.60
N TYR A 73 -1.32 3.53 10.66
CA TYR A 73 -0.30 2.48 10.53
C TYR A 73 -0.84 1.23 9.83
N LYS A 74 -2.09 0.85 10.13
CA LYS A 74 -2.79 -0.25 9.46
C LYS A 74 -3.07 0.05 7.99
N ARG A 75 -3.44 1.29 7.66
CA ARG A 75 -3.62 1.72 6.27
C ARG A 75 -2.29 1.68 5.52
N ASP A 76 -1.24 2.25 6.10
CA ASP A 76 0.12 2.26 5.56
C ASP A 76 0.66 0.84 5.33
N SER A 77 0.34 -0.13 6.19
CA SER A 77 0.78 -1.54 6.03
C SER A 77 -0.05 -2.36 5.04
N SER A 78 -1.35 -2.04 4.90
CA SER A 78 -2.27 -2.75 3.99
C SER A 78 -2.08 -2.37 2.51
N ALA A 79 -1.56 -1.18 2.26
CA ALA A 79 -1.32 -0.70 0.90
C ALA A 79 -0.01 -1.27 0.37
N VAL A 80 -0.02 -1.68 -0.89
CA VAL A 80 1.12 -2.12 -1.72
C VAL A 80 1.19 -3.64 -1.94
N SER A 81 0.11 -4.24 -2.45
CA SER A 81 0.27 -5.34 -3.41
C SER A 81 0.04 -4.78 -4.82
N VAL A 82 1.10 -4.72 -5.62
CA VAL A 82 0.97 -4.34 -7.03
C VAL A 82 0.37 -5.54 -7.76
N THR A 83 -0.82 -5.37 -8.33
CA THR A 83 -1.46 -6.38 -9.17
C THR A 83 -1.46 -5.91 -10.61
N SER A 84 -1.26 -6.85 -11.54
CA SER A 84 -1.34 -6.54 -12.97
C SER A 84 -2.76 -6.10 -13.34
N ILE A 85 -2.89 -4.91 -13.94
CA ILE A 85 -4.17 -4.40 -14.44
C ILE A 85 -4.64 -5.15 -15.71
N THR A 86 -3.76 -5.97 -16.30
CA THR A 86 -4.10 -6.86 -17.42
C THR A 86 -4.64 -8.22 -16.92
N ARG A 87 -4.69 -8.44 -15.61
CA ARG A 87 -5.29 -9.64 -15.02
C ARG A 87 -6.76 -9.75 -15.42
N LYS A 88 -7.24 -10.98 -15.64
CA LYS A 88 -8.66 -11.27 -15.84
C LYS A 88 -9.45 -10.91 -14.59
N CYS A 89 -10.46 -10.06 -14.73
CA CYS A 89 -11.24 -9.58 -13.58
C CYS A 89 -12.27 -10.62 -13.10
N TYR A 90 -12.76 -11.47 -14.00
CA TYR A 90 -13.68 -12.58 -13.69
C TYR A 90 -13.32 -13.83 -14.50
N GLN A 91 -13.62 -15.01 -13.95
CA GLN A 91 -13.73 -16.24 -14.73
C GLN A 91 -15.07 -16.18 -15.47
N SER A 92 -15.07 -15.72 -16.71
CA SER A 92 -16.26 -15.70 -17.56
C SER A 92 -16.05 -16.66 -18.73
N ASP A 93 -17.04 -17.52 -18.99
CA ASP A 93 -17.12 -18.37 -20.18
C ASP A 93 -17.58 -17.60 -21.44
N GLY A 94 -17.72 -16.28 -21.34
CA GLY A 94 -18.07 -15.39 -22.45
C GLY A 94 -16.91 -15.13 -23.41
N SER A 95 -17.23 -14.76 -24.65
CA SER A 95 -16.27 -14.55 -25.75
C SER A 95 -15.29 -13.39 -25.55
N ARG A 96 -15.47 -12.55 -24.52
CA ARG A 96 -14.60 -11.41 -24.23
C ARG A 96 -13.95 -11.55 -22.86
N GLU A 97 -12.63 -11.73 -22.86
CA GLU A 97 -11.82 -11.67 -21.65
C GLU A 97 -11.83 -10.24 -21.10
N LEU A 98 -12.56 -10.01 -20.02
CA LEU A 98 -12.55 -8.74 -19.30
C LEU A 98 -11.32 -8.66 -18.41
N ARG A 99 -10.59 -7.55 -18.51
CA ARG A 99 -9.42 -7.26 -17.68
C ARG A 99 -9.81 -6.31 -16.56
N GLU A 100 -9.03 -6.29 -15.48
CA GLU A 100 -9.18 -5.32 -14.38
C GLU A 100 -9.27 -3.88 -14.91
N ILE A 101 -8.46 -3.53 -15.92
CA ILE A 101 -8.43 -2.16 -16.49
C ILE A 101 -9.74 -1.75 -17.16
N ASP A 102 -10.51 -2.71 -17.66
CA ASP A 102 -11.76 -2.44 -18.39
C ASP A 102 -12.92 -2.07 -17.46
N VAL A 103 -12.81 -2.40 -16.17
CA VAL A 103 -13.88 -2.21 -15.17
C VAL A 103 -13.62 -0.97 -14.28
N ILE A 104 -12.37 -0.50 -14.22
CA ILE A 104 -12.00 0.65 -13.40
C ILE A 104 -12.61 1.92 -13.98
N ARG A 105 -13.51 2.54 -13.22
CA ARG A 105 -14.14 3.81 -13.57
C ARG A 105 -13.14 4.97 -13.42
N ASP A 106 -13.07 5.84 -14.41
CA ASP A 106 -12.39 7.13 -14.28
C ASP A 106 -13.30 8.14 -13.56
N GLU A 107 -12.88 8.58 -12.38
CA GLU A 107 -13.60 9.59 -11.59
C GLU A 107 -13.29 11.03 -12.02
N ASN A 108 -12.18 11.24 -12.72
CA ASN A 108 -11.78 12.57 -13.22
C ASN A 108 -12.47 12.92 -14.53
N GLN A 109 -13.06 11.92 -15.21
CA GLN A 109 -13.77 12.15 -16.45
C GLN A 109 -15.03 12.98 -16.21
N THR A 110 -15.10 14.15 -16.85
CA THR A 110 -16.30 14.98 -16.79
C THR A 110 -17.40 14.34 -17.64
N SER A 111 -18.56 14.11 -17.03
CA SER A 111 -19.72 13.57 -17.75
C SER A 111 -20.14 14.51 -18.89
N PRO A 112 -20.34 14.01 -20.13
CA PRO A 112 -20.83 14.81 -21.26
C PRO A 112 -22.15 15.53 -20.96
N VAL A 113 -23.03 14.89 -20.19
CA VAL A 113 -24.31 15.48 -19.77
C VAL A 113 -24.09 16.71 -18.90
N LYS A 114 -23.12 16.66 -17.98
CA LYS A 114 -22.79 17.82 -17.13
C LYS A 114 -22.22 18.99 -17.92
N ILE A 115 -21.51 18.72 -19.02
CA ILE A 115 -20.95 19.76 -19.89
C ILE A 115 -22.09 20.51 -20.60
N ILE A 116 -23.02 19.77 -21.21
CA ILE A 116 -24.18 20.35 -21.93
C ILE A 116 -25.09 21.10 -20.95
N GLN A 117 -25.41 20.51 -19.80
CA GLN A 117 -26.22 21.21 -18.78
C GLN A 117 -25.60 22.54 -18.35
N ARG A 118 -24.27 22.61 -18.26
CA ARG A 118 -23.56 23.83 -17.87
C ARG A 118 -23.55 24.88 -19.00
N SER A 119 -23.49 24.47 -20.27
CA SER A 119 -23.63 25.41 -21.39
C SER A 119 -25.07 25.95 -21.48
N ASP A 120 -26.06 25.07 -21.34
CA ASP A 120 -27.48 25.43 -21.44
C ASP A 120 -27.87 26.41 -20.32
N LEU A 121 -27.41 26.17 -19.09
CA LEU A 121 -27.60 27.09 -17.96
C LEU A 121 -26.97 28.46 -18.21
N LYS A 122 -25.76 28.50 -18.77
CA LYS A 122 -25.09 29.76 -19.11
C LYS A 122 -25.90 30.55 -20.13
N ASP A 123 -26.33 29.90 -21.21
CA ASP A 123 -27.09 30.54 -22.27
C ASP A 123 -28.42 31.09 -21.77
N LEU A 124 -29.10 30.35 -20.89
CA LEU A 124 -30.35 30.78 -20.25
C LEU A 124 -30.14 32.03 -19.39
N MET A 125 -29.06 32.08 -18.59
CA MET A 125 -28.75 33.22 -17.72
C MET A 125 -28.34 34.48 -18.48
N THR A 126 -27.74 34.35 -19.67
CA THR A 126 -27.37 35.49 -20.52
C THR A 126 -28.48 35.98 -21.45
N LYS A 127 -29.58 35.21 -21.60
CA LYS A 127 -30.74 35.58 -22.44
C LYS A 127 -31.88 36.24 -21.66
N GLY A 128 -31.75 36.42 -20.34
CA GLY A 128 -32.64 37.26 -19.51
C GLY A 128 -32.05 38.63 -19.28
#